data_AF-A0A7W1A975-F1
#
_entry.id   AF-A0A7W1A975-F1
#
_cell.length_a   1.000
_cell.length_b   1.000
_cell.length_c   1.000
_cell.angle_alpha   90.00
_cell.angle_beta   90.00
_cell.angle_gamma   90.00
#
_symmetry.space_group_name_H-M   'P 1'
#
loop_
_entity.id
_entity.type
_entity.pdbx_description
1 polymer ?
#
loop_
_entity_poly.entity_id
_entity_poly.type
_entity_poly.pdbx_seq_one_letter_code
_entity_poly.pdbx_strand_id
1 'polypeptide(L)'
;MAITDRMLIGAIASNPGDYNKAGQARYCFKTQKIYFSSVKEPAPEDANNNYFDLPSLSPDNSKKLVTAFQRFIKRWPEARQAEIERFGMRKGWELAMELHYGGGALTDAESAEWRQIVEGRLMQLVAEARKQIEAGPPGSKDAT
;
A
#
# COMPACT_ATOMS: atom_id res chain seq x y z
N MET A 1 8.58 -21.83 6.03
CA MET A 1 9.06 -20.70 6.84
C MET A 1 7.88 -19.76 7.03
N ALA A 2 7.61 -19.35 8.27
CA ALA A 2 6.53 -18.42 8.55
C ALA A 2 6.83 -17.04 7.97
N ILE A 3 5.81 -16.33 7.49
CA ILE A 3 5.97 -15.02 6.89
C ILE A 3 6.37 -13.95 7.92
N THR A 4 7.31 -13.08 7.56
CA THR A 4 7.81 -12.01 8.42
C THR A 4 7.11 -10.68 8.14
N ASP A 5 7.12 -9.76 9.12
CA ASP A 5 6.55 -8.42 8.92
C ASP A 5 7.29 -7.65 7.84
N ARG A 6 8.61 -7.83 7.72
CA ARG A 6 9.39 -7.23 6.64
C ARG A 6 8.89 -7.66 5.26
N MET A 7 8.48 -8.92 5.10
CA MET A 7 7.90 -9.41 3.84
C MET A 7 6.52 -8.81 3.61
N LEU A 8 5.68 -8.69 4.64
CA LEU A 8 4.36 -8.06 4.55
C LEU A 8 4.46 -6.57 4.22
N ILE A 9 5.37 -5.84 4.87
CA ILE A 9 5.67 -4.43 4.61
C ILE A 9 6.02 -4.24 3.14
N GLY A 10 6.99 -5.00 2.64
CA GLY A 10 7.41 -4.92 1.24
C GLY A 10 6.26 -5.20 0.28
N ALA A 11 5.54 -6.29 0.51
CA ALA A 11 4.42 -6.68 -0.34
C ALA A 11 3.28 -5.65 -0.33
N ILE A 12 2.84 -5.17 0.83
CA ILE A 12 1.73 -4.22 0.95
C ILE A 12 2.10 -2.85 0.37
N ALA A 13 3.33 -2.40 0.58
CA ALA A 13 3.82 -1.12 0.06
C ALA A 13 3.91 -1.12 -1.47
N SER A 14 4.32 -2.24 -2.08
CA SER A 14 4.45 -2.37 -3.53
C SER A 14 3.22 -2.97 -4.22
N ASN A 15 2.15 -3.28 -3.48
CA ASN A 15 0.97 -3.95 -4.02
C ASN A 15 0.11 -2.95 -4.81
N PRO A 16 -0.08 -3.11 -6.13
CA PRO A 16 -0.99 -2.25 -6.88
C PRO A 16 -2.45 -2.47 -6.49
N GLY A 17 -2.81 -3.63 -5.91
CA GLY A 17 -4.17 -3.84 -5.43
C GLY A 17 -5.23 -3.96 -6.55
N ASP A 18 -4.84 -4.24 -7.80
CA ASP A 18 -5.72 -4.30 -8.97
C ASP A 18 -5.42 -5.55 -9.81
N TYR A 19 -6.03 -6.68 -9.43
CA TYR A 19 -5.86 -7.97 -10.11
C TYR A 19 -6.16 -7.91 -11.61
N ASN A 20 -7.09 -7.05 -12.03
CA ASN A 20 -7.49 -6.94 -13.44
C ASN A 20 -6.50 -6.15 -14.29
N LYS A 21 -5.57 -5.41 -13.67
CA LYS A 21 -4.59 -4.56 -14.36
C LYS A 21 -3.16 -4.89 -13.95
N ALA A 22 -2.60 -4.10 -13.03
CA ALA A 22 -1.19 -4.15 -12.66
C ALA A 22 -0.84 -5.37 -11.80
N GLY A 23 -1.85 -6.02 -11.21
CA GLY A 23 -1.72 -7.21 -10.40
C GLY A 23 -2.02 -6.97 -8.92
N GLN A 24 -2.00 -8.07 -8.18
CA GLN A 24 -2.42 -8.15 -6.80
C GLN A 24 -1.51 -9.12 -6.04
N ALA A 25 -0.98 -8.66 -4.91
CA ALA A 25 -0.30 -9.52 -3.96
C ALA A 25 -1.33 -10.30 -3.13
N ARG A 26 -1.08 -11.60 -2.95
CA ARG A 26 -1.95 -12.55 -2.27
C ARG A 26 -1.17 -13.38 -1.29
N TYR A 27 -1.72 -13.65 -0.12
CA TYR A 27 -1.16 -14.61 0.83
C TYR A 27 -1.88 -15.95 0.72
N CYS A 28 -1.14 -17.03 0.50
CA CYS A 28 -1.67 -18.39 0.49
C CYS A 28 -1.51 -19.05 1.87
N PHE A 29 -2.61 -19.52 2.47
CA PHE A 29 -2.58 -20.20 3.76
C PHE A 29 -1.89 -21.57 3.70
N LYS A 30 -2.03 -22.29 2.58
CA LYS A 30 -1.45 -23.64 2.42
C LYS A 30 0.08 -23.60 2.36
N THR A 31 0.63 -22.72 1.54
CA THR A 31 2.08 -22.63 1.34
C THR A 31 2.76 -21.61 2.26
N GLN A 32 1.96 -20.76 2.92
CA GLN A 32 2.41 -19.67 3.79
C GLN A 32 3.32 -18.67 3.04
N LYS A 33 3.04 -18.45 1.76
CA LYS A 33 3.82 -17.58 0.86
C LYS A 33 2.96 -16.47 0.28
N ILE A 34 3.64 -15.39 -0.12
CA ILE A 34 3.04 -14.34 -0.94
C ILE A 34 3.26 -14.67 -2.40
N TYR A 35 2.20 -14.55 -3.18
CA TYR A 35 2.23 -14.61 -4.64
C TYR A 35 1.78 -13.28 -5.21
N PHE A 36 2.41 -12.88 -6.29
CA PHE A 36 1.90 -11.81 -7.13
C PHE A 36 1.16 -12.43 -8.31
N SER A 37 -0.03 -11.95 -8.61
CA SER A 37 -0.83 -12.48 -9.72
C SER A 37 -1.70 -11.42 -10.35
N SER A 38 -2.07 -11.64 -11.61
CA SER A 38 -2.98 -10.81 -12.39
C SER A 38 -3.83 -11.69 -13.30
N VAL A 39 -4.78 -11.11 -14.01
CA VAL A 39 -5.53 -11.83 -15.06
C VAL A 39 -4.60 -12.40 -16.14
N LYS A 40 -3.47 -11.75 -16.44
CA LYS A 40 -2.49 -12.21 -17.44
C LYS A 40 -1.56 -13.29 -16.90
N GLU A 41 -1.29 -13.25 -15.61
CA GLU A 41 -0.38 -14.15 -14.90
C GLU A 41 -1.09 -14.64 -13.63
N PRO A 42 -2.01 -15.62 -13.76
CA PRO A 42 -2.77 -16.11 -12.62
C PRO A 42 -1.86 -16.81 -11.61
N ALA A 43 -2.28 -16.80 -10.34
CA ALA A 43 -1.52 -17.49 -9.30
C ALA A 43 -1.49 -19.01 -9.57
N PRO A 44 -0.45 -19.73 -9.12
CA PRO A 44 -0.40 -21.18 -9.21
C PRO A 44 -1.61 -21.85 -8.53
N GLU A 45 -1.98 -23.05 -8.97
CA GLU A 45 -3.22 -23.73 -8.55
C GLU A 45 -3.29 -23.95 -7.02
N ASP A 46 -2.16 -24.21 -6.38
CA ASP A 46 -2.06 -24.34 -4.91
C ASP A 46 -2.32 -23.03 -4.16
N ALA A 47 -2.20 -21.89 -4.84
CA ALA A 47 -2.54 -20.56 -4.35
C ALA A 47 -3.96 -20.11 -4.75
N ASN A 48 -4.66 -20.77 -5.68
CA ASN A 48 -5.93 -20.28 -6.23
C ASN A 48 -7.18 -20.56 -5.38
N ASN A 49 -7.13 -21.50 -4.42
CA ASN A 49 -8.31 -21.89 -3.63
C ASN A 49 -8.15 -21.69 -2.11
N ASN A 50 -7.01 -21.16 -1.66
CA ASN A 50 -6.72 -21.00 -0.23
C ASN A 50 -5.85 -19.76 0.03
N TYR A 51 -6.39 -18.60 -0.32
CA TYR A 51 -5.68 -17.33 -0.20
C TYR A 51 -6.59 -16.19 0.26
N PHE A 52 -5.96 -15.07 0.63
CA PHE A 52 -6.62 -13.77 0.67
C PHE A 52 -5.77 -12.72 -0.05
N ASP A 53 -6.42 -11.70 -0.60
CA ASP A 53 -5.75 -10.57 -1.23
C ASP A 53 -5.13 -9.68 -0.15
N LEU A 54 -3.82 -9.44 -0.23
CA LEU A 54 -3.17 -8.52 0.70
C LEU A 54 -3.73 -7.10 0.51
N PRO A 55 -3.81 -6.31 1.59
CA PRO A 55 -4.13 -4.90 1.45
C PRO A 55 -3.06 -4.18 0.62
N SER A 56 -3.41 -3.02 0.10
CA SER A 56 -2.50 -2.13 -0.62
C SER A 56 -2.47 -0.77 0.06
N LEU A 57 -1.25 -0.24 0.21
CA LEU A 57 -1.03 1.11 0.74
C LEU A 57 -1.56 2.19 -0.21
N SER A 58 -1.35 2.00 -1.51
CA SER A 58 -1.85 2.88 -2.57
C SER A 58 -2.39 2.03 -3.72
N PRO A 59 -3.65 1.58 -3.65
CA PRO A 59 -4.21 0.79 -4.72
C PRO A 59 -4.28 1.63 -5.99
N ASP A 60 -3.90 1.04 -7.12
CA ASP A 60 -3.96 1.64 -8.43
C ASP A 60 -5.36 2.21 -8.69
N ASN A 61 -5.39 3.39 -9.32
CA ASN A 61 -6.60 4.18 -9.58
C ASN A 61 -7.37 4.67 -8.34
N SER A 62 -6.98 4.33 -7.11
CA SER A 62 -7.74 4.72 -5.92
C SER A 62 -7.58 6.19 -5.56
N LYS A 63 -6.48 6.83 -5.99
CA LYS A 63 -6.07 8.21 -5.62
C LYS A 63 -6.12 8.47 -4.11
N LYS A 64 -6.16 7.44 -3.27
CA LYS A 64 -6.35 7.58 -1.81
C LYS A 64 -5.16 8.26 -1.17
N LEU A 65 -3.95 7.85 -1.54
CA LEU A 65 -2.72 8.45 -1.02
C LEU A 65 -2.60 9.92 -1.44
N VAL A 66 -2.86 10.23 -2.72
CA VAL A 66 -2.96 11.60 -3.24
C VAL A 66 -3.99 12.43 -2.47
N THR A 67 -5.20 11.90 -2.25
CA THR A 67 -6.26 12.61 -1.51
C THR A 67 -5.87 12.86 -0.06
N ALA A 68 -5.21 11.88 0.58
CA ALA A 68 -4.70 12.03 1.94
C ALA A 68 -3.60 13.10 2.01
N PHE A 69 -2.69 13.12 1.03
CA PHE A 69 -1.66 14.14 0.94
C PHE A 69 -2.23 15.54 0.71
N GLN A 70 -3.17 15.68 -0.22
CA GLN A 70 -3.88 16.94 -0.46
C GLN A 70 -4.59 17.46 0.80
N ARG A 71 -5.12 16.57 1.66
CA ARG A 71 -5.69 16.97 2.95
C ARG A 71 -4.60 17.33 3.96
N PHE A 72 -3.51 16.58 3.98
CA PHE A 72 -2.36 16.81 4.86
C PHE A 72 -1.76 18.20 4.65
N ILE A 73 -1.55 18.62 3.40
CA ILE A 73 -0.95 19.92 3.10
C ILE A 73 -1.83 21.09 3.55
N LYS A 74 -3.15 20.91 3.74
CA LYS A 74 -4.07 21.98 4.22
C LYS A 74 -3.70 22.56 5.58
N ARG A 75 -2.84 21.88 6.34
CA ARG A 75 -2.34 22.37 7.64
C ARG A 75 -1.23 23.42 7.52
N TRP A 76 -0.60 23.53 6.35
CA TRP A 76 0.52 24.44 6.11
C TRP A 76 0.05 25.85 5.73
N PRO A 77 0.92 26.87 5.72
CA PRO A 77 0.54 28.20 5.24
C PRO A 77 0.02 28.16 3.79
N GLU A 78 -0.99 28.98 3.47
CA GLU A 78 -1.65 28.98 2.15
C GLU A 78 -0.67 29.15 0.98
N ALA A 79 0.36 29.99 1.14
CA ALA A 79 1.40 30.17 0.13
C ALA A 79 2.12 28.84 -0.17
N ARG A 80 2.45 28.07 0.86
CA ARG A 80 3.13 26.77 0.72
C ARG A 80 2.22 25.72 0.11
N GLN A 81 0.94 25.72 0.48
CA GLN A 81 -0.08 24.86 -0.15
C GLN A 81 -0.14 25.11 -1.66
N ALA A 82 -0.27 26.39 -2.05
CA ALA A 82 -0.39 26.77 -3.45
C ALA A 82 0.84 26.37 -4.29
N GLU A 83 2.05 26.43 -3.71
CA GLU A 83 3.26 25.94 -4.38
C GLU A 83 3.19 24.45 -4.69
N ILE A 84 2.80 23.64 -3.70
CA ILE A 84 2.73 22.18 -3.83
C ILE A 84 1.59 21.77 -4.75
N GLU A 85 0.44 22.45 -4.67
CA GLU A 85 -0.67 22.25 -5.61
C GLU A 85 -0.26 22.55 -7.04
N ARG A 86 0.40 23.69 -7.29
CA ARG A 86 0.94 24.02 -8.63
C ARG A 86 1.98 23.01 -9.09
N PHE A 87 2.78 22.46 -8.18
CA PHE A 87 3.71 21.39 -8.52
C PHE A 87 2.96 20.12 -8.92
N GLY A 88 2.05 19.63 -8.08
CA GLY A 88 1.27 18.42 -8.31
C GLY A 88 0.44 18.47 -9.59
N MET A 89 -0.13 19.63 -9.92
CA MET A 89 -0.86 19.82 -11.19
C MET A 89 0.04 19.80 -12.43
N ARG A 90 1.30 20.26 -12.32
CA ARG A 90 2.23 20.34 -13.46
C ARG A 90 3.06 19.07 -13.66
N LYS A 91 3.44 18.41 -12.57
CA LYS A 91 4.43 17.32 -12.56
C LYS A 91 3.84 15.99 -12.10
N GLY A 92 2.62 15.99 -11.57
CA GLY A 92 1.97 14.82 -11.01
C GLY A 92 2.01 14.82 -9.48
N TRP A 93 0.91 14.38 -8.88
CA TRP A 93 0.76 14.34 -7.42
C TRP A 93 1.62 13.28 -6.74
N GLU A 94 1.91 12.18 -7.42
CA GLU A 94 2.84 11.16 -6.91
C GLU A 94 4.23 11.75 -6.69
N LEU A 95 4.74 12.53 -7.66
CA LEU A 95 6.03 13.21 -7.51
C LEU A 95 5.97 14.35 -6.49
N ALA A 96 4.82 15.02 -6.33
CA ALA A 96 4.67 16.08 -5.33
C ALA A 96 4.82 15.58 -3.88
N MET A 97 4.58 14.29 -3.62
CA MET A 97 4.75 13.66 -2.31
C MET A 97 6.20 13.29 -1.99
N GLU A 98 7.10 13.40 -2.98
CA GLU A 98 8.50 13.03 -2.84
C GLU A 98 9.36 14.19 -2.32
N LEU A 99 10.56 13.83 -1.85
CA LEU A 99 11.59 14.79 -1.42
C LEU A 99 12.12 15.61 -2.60
N HIS A 100 12.43 16.89 -2.33
CA HIS A 100 13.02 17.82 -3.31
C HIS A 100 14.28 17.27 -3.97
N TYR A 101 15.18 16.62 -3.23
CA TYR A 101 16.40 16.03 -3.83
C TYR A 101 16.08 14.89 -4.79
N GLY A 102 14.94 14.22 -4.62
CA GLY A 102 14.40 13.21 -5.54
C GLY A 102 13.59 13.80 -6.68
N GLY A 103 13.56 15.13 -6.82
CA GLY A 103 12.76 15.84 -7.81
C GLY A 103 11.31 16.09 -7.38
N GLY A 104 10.96 15.84 -6.11
CA GLY A 104 9.64 16.11 -5.56
C GLY A 104 9.44 17.53 -5.07
N ALA A 105 8.36 17.77 -4.31
CA ALA A 105 7.98 19.11 -3.85
C ALA A 105 8.21 19.35 -2.36
N LEU A 106 8.59 18.33 -1.59
CA LEU A 106 8.71 18.41 -0.14
C LEU A 106 10.13 18.70 0.32
N THR A 107 10.27 19.57 1.31
CA THR A 107 11.50 19.69 2.10
C THR A 107 11.74 18.44 2.94
N ASP A 108 12.96 18.31 3.49
CA ASP A 108 13.31 17.17 4.34
C ASP A 108 12.37 17.01 5.54
N ALA A 109 12.04 18.12 6.20
CA ALA A 109 11.11 18.14 7.34
C ALA A 109 9.69 17.75 6.92
N GLU A 110 9.16 18.36 5.85
CA GLU A 110 7.81 18.08 5.36
C GLU A 110 7.65 16.63 4.89
N SER A 111 8.68 16.08 4.23
CA SER A 111 8.66 14.67 3.82
C SER A 111 8.77 13.73 5.00
N ALA A 112 9.59 14.05 6.01
CA ALA A 112 9.66 13.25 7.23
C ALA A 112 8.30 13.19 7.93
N GLU A 113 7.61 14.32 8.05
CA GLU A 113 6.25 14.39 8.59
C GLU A 113 5.25 13.58 7.76
N TRP A 114 5.31 13.69 6.44
CA TRP A 114 4.44 12.93 5.54
C TRP A 114 4.70 11.42 5.65
N ARG A 115 5.98 11.02 5.67
CA ARG A 115 6.40 9.61 5.80
C ARG A 115 5.89 8.99 7.08
N GLN A 116 5.89 9.69 8.21
CA GLN A 116 5.34 9.18 9.47
C GLN A 116 3.85 8.79 9.32
N ILE A 117 3.06 9.55 8.58
CA ILE A 117 1.65 9.23 8.33
C ILE A 117 1.53 7.99 7.43
N VAL A 118 2.32 7.93 6.37
CA VAL A 118 2.34 6.80 5.43
C VAL A 118 2.79 5.51 6.13
N GLU A 119 3.86 5.56 6.91
CA GLU A 119 4.36 4.45 7.72
C GLU A 119 3.33 4.01 8.76
N GLY A 120 2.68 4.94 9.44
CA GLY A 120 1.59 4.63 10.37
C GLY A 120 0.45 3.87 9.69
N ARG A 121 0.06 4.29 8.49
CA ARG A 121 -0.95 3.57 7.70
C ARG A 121 -0.46 2.20 7.25
N LEU A 122 0.79 2.09 6.82
CA LEU A 122 1.40 0.83 6.40
C LEU A 122 1.40 -0.19 7.55
N MET A 123 1.78 0.23 8.76
CA MET A 123 1.75 -0.63 9.95
C MET A 123 0.33 -1.10 10.30
N GLN A 124 -0.68 -0.23 10.15
CA GLN A 124 -2.08 -0.64 10.33
C GLN A 124 -2.49 -1.74 9.35
N LEU A 125 -2.10 -1.61 8.07
CA LEU A 125 -2.40 -2.61 7.04
C LEU A 125 -1.64 -3.93 7.29
N VAL A 126 -0.40 -3.86 7.77
CA VAL A 126 0.36 -5.05 8.18
C VAL A 126 -0.35 -5.77 9.34
N ALA A 127 -0.82 -5.02 10.34
CA ALA A 127 -1.56 -5.58 11.46
C ALA A 127 -2.90 -6.20 11.01
N GLU A 128 -3.59 -5.59 10.03
CA GLU A 128 -4.80 -6.16 9.42
C GLU A 128 -4.50 -7.48 8.70
N ALA A 129 -3.45 -7.51 7.87
CA ALA A 129 -3.02 -8.72 7.18
C ALA A 129 -2.64 -9.83 8.18
N ARG A 130 -1.96 -9.49 9.28
CA ARG A 130 -1.62 -10.44 10.35
C ARG A 130 -2.84 -11.07 10.98
N LYS A 131 -3.84 -10.26 11.35
CA LYS A 131 -5.11 -10.77 11.88
C LYS A 131 -5.80 -11.72 10.92
N GLN A 132 -5.77 -11.44 9.61
CA GLN A 132 -6.33 -12.37 8.61
C GLN A 132 -5.53 -13.67 8.49
N ILE A 133 -4.19 -13.59 8.54
CA ILE A 133 -3.33 -14.78 8.55
C ILE A 133 -3.64 -15.67 9.76
N GLU A 134 -3.76 -15.07 10.95
CA GLU A 134 -4.07 -15.76 12.21
C GLU A 134 -5.48 -16.34 12.23
N ALA A 135 -6.46 -15.64 11.65
CA ALA A 135 -7.83 -16.11 11.54
C ALA A 135 -8.00 -17.32 10.61
N GLY A 136 -7.04 -17.55 9.70
CA GLY A 136 -7.09 -18.65 8.75
C GLY A 136 -8.06 -18.42 7.59
N PRO A 137 -8.20 -19.41 6.68
CA PRO A 137 -9.06 -19.27 5.51
C PRO A 137 -10.54 -19.17 5.86
N PRO A 138 -11.35 -18.44 5.07
CA PRO A 138 -12.79 -18.35 5.29
C PRO A 138 -13.41 -19.76 5.23
N GLY A 139 -13.96 -20.21 6.37
CA GLY A 139 -14.48 -21.58 6.55
C GLY A 139 -13.75 -22.43 7.59
N SER A 140 -12.65 -21.93 8.17
CA SER A 140 -11.90 -22.64 9.24
C SER A 140 -12.49 -22.48 10.66
N LYS A 141 -13.70 -21.91 10.78
CA LYS A 141 -14.43 -21.83 12.06
C LYS A 141 -15.08 -23.17 12.42
N ASP A 142 -14.30 -24.22 12.61
CA ASP A 142 -14.72 -25.48 13.25
C ASP A 142 -13.47 -26.23 13.72
N ALA A 143 -12.83 -25.74 14.79
CA ALA A 143 -11.80 -26.49 15.52
C ALA A 143 -11.51 -25.90 16.91
N THR A 144 -12.52 -25.74 17.76
CA THR A 144 -12.35 -25.93 19.22
C THR A 144 -13.72 -26.19 19.85
#